data_AF-A0A535QE84-F1
#
_entry.id   AF-A0A535QE84-F1
#
_cell.length_a   1.000
_cell.length_b   1.000
_cell.length_c   1.000
_cell.angle_alpha   90.00
_cell.angle_beta   90.00
_cell.angle_gamma   90.00
#
_symmetry.space_group_name_H-M   'P 1'
#
loop_
_entity.id
_entity.type
_entity.pdbx_description
1 polymer ?
#
loop_
_entity_poly.entity_id
_entity_poly.type
_entity_poly.pdbx_seq_one_letter_code
_entity_poly.pdbx_strand_id
1 'polypeptide(L)'
;MREYLRNGKLLTLMLGHLTVDSYVGVIPILYPLLIGRFKLSLATVGLVSLAYSGMAAISQPLFGLIADRFGTRLTGLALAWTAITFSVVGFVNSFPL
;
A
#
# COMPACT_ATOMS: atom_id res chain seq x y z
N MET A 1 18.61 1.04 21.98
CA MET A 1 18.48 0.39 20.65
C MET A 1 18.48 -1.13 20.69
N ARG A 2 19.52 -1.79 21.23
CA ARG A 2 19.60 -3.28 21.26
C ARG A 2 18.41 -3.96 21.94
N GLU A 3 17.81 -3.33 22.93
CA GLU A 3 16.66 -3.87 23.68
C GLU A 3 15.37 -3.90 22.84
N TYR A 4 15.13 -2.86 22.04
CA TYR A 4 14.03 -2.82 21.07
C TYR A 4 14.19 -3.87 19.97
N LEU A 5 15.41 -4.05 19.46
CA LEU A 5 15.73 -5.06 18.45
C LEU A 5 15.60 -6.51 18.97
N ARG A 6 15.64 -6.72 20.29
CA ARG A 6 15.41 -8.04 20.91
C ARG A 6 13.93 -8.38 21.08
N ASN A 7 13.02 -7.41 20.95
CA ASN A 7 11.58 -7.64 21.04
C ASN A 7 11.02 -8.04 19.67
N GLY A 8 10.90 -9.36 19.44
CA GLY A 8 10.43 -9.90 18.17
C GLY A 8 9.05 -9.38 17.72
N LYS A 9 8.12 -9.13 18.64
CA LYS A 9 6.79 -8.61 18.30
C LYS A 9 6.87 -7.17 17.77
N LEU A 10 7.67 -6.35 18.43
CA LEU A 10 7.90 -4.97 18.00
C LEU A 10 8.63 -4.93 16.67
N LEU A 11 9.65 -5.78 16.50
CA LEU A 11 10.39 -5.88 15.24
C LEU A 11 9.49 -6.29 14.08
N THR A 12 8.63 -7.30 14.27
CA THR A 12 7.65 -7.71 13.26
C THR A 12 6.68 -6.58 12.91
N LEU A 13 6.20 -5.83 13.90
CA LEU A 13 5.33 -4.68 13.67
C LEU A 13 6.04 -3.59 12.86
N MET A 14 7.28 -3.24 13.23
CA MET A 14 8.09 -2.25 12.52
C MET A 14 8.39 -2.66 11.09
N LEU A 15 8.78 -3.91 10.85
CA LEU A 15 9.03 -4.44 9.51
C LEU A 15 7.75 -4.50 8.68
N GLY A 16 6.62 -4.84 9.31
CA GLY A 16 5.31 -4.83 8.68
C GLY A 16 4.93 -3.43 8.19
N HIS A 17 5.05 -2.43 9.07
CA HIS A 17 4.82 -1.03 8.71
C HIS A 17 5.75 -0.54 7.61
N LEU A 18 7.06 -0.79 7.74
CA LEU A 18 8.05 -0.44 6.73
C LEU A 18 7.70 -1.02 5.34
N THR A 19 7.20 -2.25 5.33
CA THR A 19 6.77 -2.92 4.10
C THR A 19 5.57 -2.21 3.47
N VAL A 20 4.54 -1.90 4.24
CA VAL A 20 3.36 -1.15 3.76
C VAL A 20 3.74 0.25 3.26
N ASP A 21 4.58 0.97 4.00
CA ASP A 21 5.02 2.32 3.64
C ASP A 21 5.83 2.31 2.33
N SER A 22 6.60 1.24 2.10
CA SER A 22 7.32 1.05 0.84
C SER A 22 6.36 0.93 -0.35
N TYR A 23 5.23 0.21 -0.21
CA TYR A 23 4.22 0.12 -1.27
C TYR A 23 3.58 1.46 -1.60
N VAL A 24 3.29 2.29 -0.58
CA VAL A 24 2.77 3.65 -0.77
C VAL A 24 3.72 4.49 -1.65
N GLY A 25 5.03 4.36 -1.42
CA GLY A 25 6.05 5.05 -2.19
C GLY A 25 6.21 4.56 -3.65
N VAL A 26 5.80 3.33 -3.96
CA VAL A 26 5.97 2.75 -5.30
C VAL A 26 5.12 3.47 -6.34
N ILE A 27 3.88 3.85 -6.02
CA ILE A 27 2.97 4.44 -7.01
C ILE A 27 3.51 5.73 -7.65
N PRO A 28 3.96 6.74 -6.86
CA PRO A 28 4.57 7.94 -7.42
C PRO A 28 5.82 7.67 -8.27
N ILE A 29 6.63 6.68 -7.90
CA ILE A 29 7.83 6.27 -8.64
C ILE A 29 7.45 5.71 -10.02
N LEU A 30 6.30 5.03 -10.12
CA LEU A 30 5.81 4.45 -11.37
C LEU A 30 5.15 5.48 -12.30
N TYR A 31 4.72 6.65 -11.82
CA TYR A 31 3.99 7.62 -12.65
C TYR A 31 4.71 8.05 -13.93
N PRO A 32 6.01 8.39 -13.94
CA PRO A 32 6.70 8.74 -15.19
C PRO A 32 6.65 7.62 -16.22
N LEU A 33 6.79 6.37 -15.79
CA LEU A 33 6.72 5.19 -16.66
C LEU A 33 5.30 4.97 -17.20
N LEU A 34 4.28 5.12 -16.35
CA LEU A 34 2.88 4.96 -16.72
C LEU A 34 2.42 6.08 -17.68
N ILE A 35 2.83 7.33 -17.45
CA ILE A 35 2.59 8.46 -18.35
C ILE A 35 3.19 8.16 -19.73
N GLY A 36 4.44 7.70 -19.79
CA GLY A 36 5.08 7.36 -21.06
C GLY A 36 4.41 6.18 -21.78
N ARG A 37 4.05 5.12 -21.04
CA ARG A 37 3.46 3.89 -21.61
C ARG A 37 2.02 4.09 -22.09
N PHE A 38 1.20 4.78 -21.31
CA PHE A 38 -0.23 4.94 -21.59
C PHE A 38 -0.60 6.34 -22.11
N LYS A 39 0.38 7.22 -22.34
CA LYS A 39 0.19 8.61 -22.77
C LYS A 39 -0.80 9.38 -21.87
N LEU A 40 -0.68 9.20 -20.57
CA LEU A 40 -1.61 9.75 -19.58
C LEU A 40 -1.43 11.27 -19.43
N SER A 41 -2.53 11.97 -19.15
CA SER A 41 -2.50 13.38 -18.75
C SER A 41 -2.14 13.53 -17.26
N LEU A 42 -1.67 14.71 -16.85
CA LEU A 42 -1.48 15.00 -15.42
C LEU A 42 -2.78 14.93 -14.62
N ALA A 43 -3.93 15.25 -15.25
CA ALA A 43 -5.24 15.13 -14.62
C ALA A 43 -5.57 13.67 -14.30
N THR A 44 -5.28 12.74 -15.22
CA THR A 44 -5.41 11.29 -15.00
C THR A 44 -4.56 10.83 -13.82
N VAL A 45 -3.29 11.23 -13.77
CA VAL A 45 -2.38 10.85 -12.69
C VAL A 45 -2.86 11.40 -11.34
N GLY A 46 -3.39 12.63 -11.34
CA GLY A 46 -4.07 13.20 -10.18
C GLY A 46 -5.27 12.37 -9.73
N LEU A 47 -6.11 11.93 -10.67
CA LEU A 47 -7.27 11.07 -10.38
C LEU A 47 -6.84 9.70 -9.80
N VAL A 48 -5.80 9.09 -10.35
CA VAL A 48 -5.22 7.84 -9.83
C VAL A 48 -4.69 8.05 -8.40
N SER A 49 -3.96 9.14 -8.17
CA SER A 49 -3.44 9.50 -6.85
C SER A 49 -4.56 9.69 -5.83
N LEU A 50 -5.64 10.36 -6.25
CA LEU A 50 -6.83 10.60 -5.42
C LEU A 50 -7.54 9.29 -5.10
N ALA A 51 -7.78 8.44 -6.10
CA ALA A 51 -8.40 7.14 -5.91
C ALA A 51 -7.59 6.26 -4.96
N TYR A 52 -6.27 6.23 -5.13
CA TYR A 52 -5.37 5.50 -4.24
C TYR A 52 -5.43 6.02 -2.80
N SER A 53 -5.29 7.33 -2.61
CA SER A 53 -5.31 7.96 -1.28
C SER A 53 -6.66 7.78 -0.59
N GLY A 54 -7.76 7.88 -1.34
CA GLY A 54 -9.11 7.63 -0.85
C GLY A 54 -9.31 6.17 -0.44
N MET A 55 -8.85 5.22 -1.25
CA MET A 55 -8.90 3.80 -0.90
C MET A 55 -8.04 3.47 0.32
N ALA A 56 -6.85 4.08 0.44
CA ALA A 56 -6.00 3.94 1.62
C ALA A 56 -6.70 4.48 2.88
N ALA A 57 -7.32 5.65 2.79
CA ALA A 57 -8.07 6.26 3.90
C ALA A 57 -9.29 5.42 4.33
N ILE A 58 -9.94 4.70 3.42
CA ILE A 58 -11.04 3.78 3.74
C ILE A 58 -10.50 2.47 4.35
N SER A 59 -9.38 1.97 3.82
CA SER A 59 -8.79 0.71 4.26
C SER A 59 -8.23 0.81 5.68
N GLN A 60 -7.68 1.96 6.06
CA GLN A 60 -7.08 2.19 7.38
C GLN A 60 -8.07 1.96 8.55
N PRO A 61 -9.26 2.58 8.62
CA PRO A 61 -10.27 2.29 9.65
C PRO A 61 -10.74 0.83 9.62
N LEU A 62 -10.93 0.24 8.43
CA LEU A 62 -11.37 -1.14 8.30
C LEU A 62 -10.39 -2.11 8.96
N PHE A 63 -9.10 -2.03 8.59
CA PHE A 63 -8.07 -2.88 9.18
C PHE A 63 -7.74 -2.49 10.63
N GLY A 64 -7.89 -1.22 11.00
CA GLY A 64 -7.80 -0.74 12.39
C GLY A 64 -8.84 -1.41 13.30
N LEU A 65 -10.11 -1.40 12.91
CA LEU A 65 -11.19 -2.05 13.65
C LEU A 65 -10.99 -3.58 13.77
N ILE A 66 -10.49 -4.22 12.71
CA ILE A 66 -10.16 -5.65 12.74
C ILE A 66 -9.01 -5.92 13.73
N ALA A 67 -7.97 -5.08 13.71
CA ALA A 67 -6.84 -5.19 14.64
C ALA A 67 -7.26 -4.93 16.09
N ASP A 68 -8.16 -3.99 16.34
CA ASP A 68 -8.67 -3.71 17.69
C ASP A 68 -9.54 -4.86 18.22
N ARG A 69 -10.35 -5.49 17.36
CA ARG A 69 -11.26 -6.58 17.76
C ARG A 69 -10.57 -7.93 17.92
N PHE A 70 -9.60 -8.25 17.08
CA PHE A 70 -8.95 -9.58 17.02
C PHE A 70 -7.47 -9.55 17.42
N GLY A 71 -6.96 -8.38 17.81
CA GLY A 71 -5.56 -8.14 18.13
C GLY A 71 -4.65 -8.03 16.90
N THR A 72 -3.38 -7.71 17.15
CA THR A 72 -2.38 -7.44 16.11
C THR A 72 -1.93 -8.67 15.30
N ARG A 73 -2.45 -9.87 15.62
CA ARG A 73 -2.10 -11.13 14.93
C ARG A 73 -2.57 -11.14 13.48
N LEU A 74 -3.64 -10.42 13.15
CA LEU A 74 -4.21 -10.38 11.81
C LEU A 74 -3.65 -9.25 10.93
N THR A 75 -2.71 -8.45 11.44
CA THR A 75 -2.10 -7.34 10.69
C THR A 75 -1.39 -7.80 9.41
N GLY A 76 -0.90 -9.05 9.38
CA GLY A 76 -0.36 -9.68 8.16
C GLY A 76 -1.36 -9.77 7.00
N LEU A 77 -2.67 -9.80 7.28
CA LEU A 77 -3.71 -9.79 6.24
C LEU A 77 -3.77 -8.45 5.51
N ALA A 78 -3.53 -7.34 6.22
CA ALA A 78 -3.46 -6.01 5.60
C ALA A 78 -2.25 -5.89 4.65
N LEU A 79 -1.12 -6.50 5.04
CA LEU A 79 0.05 -6.61 4.17
C LEU A 79 -0.21 -7.48 2.94
N ALA A 80 -0.82 -8.66 3.13
CA ALA A 80 -1.17 -9.55 2.02
C ALA A 80 -2.16 -8.87 1.04
N TRP A 81 -3.18 -8.19 1.58
CA TRP A 81 -4.11 -7.37 0.81
C TRP A 81 -3.38 -6.34 -0.07
N THR A 82 -2.44 -5.60 0.53
CA THR A 82 -1.66 -4.58 -0.18
C THR A 82 -0.77 -5.21 -1.27
N ALA A 83 -0.07 -6.30 -0.94
CA ALA A 83 0.79 -6.99 -1.89
C ALA A 83 0.01 -7.57 -3.08
N ILE A 84 -1.14 -8.19 -2.84
CA ILE A 84 -2.00 -8.76 -3.90
C ILE A 84 -2.52 -7.66 -4.81
N THR A 85 -3.05 -6.57 -4.24
CA THR A 85 -3.61 -5.45 -5.03
C THR A 85 -2.53 -4.76 -5.88
N PHE A 86 -1.32 -4.57 -5.34
CA PHE A 86 -0.20 -4.03 -6.12
C PHE A 86 0.31 -5.01 -7.19
N SER A 87 0.31 -6.31 -6.92
CA SER A 87 0.74 -7.32 -7.90
C SER A 87 -0.15 -7.31 -9.15
N VAL A 88 -1.45 -6.99 -9.00
CA VAL A 88 -2.38 -6.86 -10.12
C VAL A 88 -1.98 -5.72 -11.08
N VAL A 89 -1.33 -4.65 -10.59
CA VAL A 89 -0.89 -3.51 -11.42
C VAL A 89 0.07 -3.98 -12.52
N GLY A 90 0.91 -4.98 -12.26
CA GLY A 90 1.84 -5.54 -13.24
C GLY A 90 1.18 -6.21 -14.44
N PHE A 91 -0.10 -6.60 -14.33
CA PHE A 91 -0.86 -7.24 -15.41
C PHE A 91 -1.73 -6.27 -16.21
N VAL A 92 -1.70 -4.97 -15.88
CA VAL A 92 -2.49 -3.95 -16.56
C VAL A 92 -1.88 -3.64 -17.93
N ASN A 93 -2.61 -3.98 -18.99
CA ASN A 93 -2.17 -3.79 -20.38
C ASN A 93 -2.74 -2.53 -21.05
N SER A 94 -3.76 -1.92 -20.47
CA SER A 94 -4.39 -0.70 -20.97
C SER A 94 -4.94 0.12 -19.81
N PHE A 95 -5.00 1.43 -20.01
CA PHE A 95 -5.63 2.36 -19.08
C PHE A 95 -6.75 3.09 -19.81
N PRO A 96 -7.95 2.48 -19.93
CA PRO A 96 -9.09 3.13 -20.55
C PRO A 96 -9.57 4.24 -19.62
N LEU A 97 -9.45 5.48 -20.07
CA LEU A 97 -10.10 6.66 -19.52
C LEU A 97 -10.93 7.33 -20.61
#